data_AF-A0A0B2QWG8-F1
#
_entry.id   AF-A0A0B2QWG8-F1
#
_cell.length_a   1.000
_cell.length_b   1.000
_cell.length_c   1.000
_cell.angle_alpha   90.00
_cell.angle_beta   90.00
_cell.angle_gamma   90.00
#
_symmetry.space_group_name_H-M   'P 1'
#
loop_
_entity.id
_entity.type
_entity.pdbx_description
1 polymer ?
#
loop_
_entity_poly.entity_id
_entity_poly.type
_entity_poly.pdbx_seq_one_letter_code
_entity_poly.pdbx_strand_id
1 'polypeptide(L)'
;MDEGPLMVFDHYLTMQLWSPEFASPTTTIDKKMVWIRFPGLNLYFYDESILLALATRVGSPIKANENTLDFTRGRVARVCIEVDLNKPVIGKVWMKGHWYKVEYEGLHHICSNCGCYGHLIRECKIQKPMKENF
;
A
#
# COMPACT_ATOMS: atom_id res chain seq x y z
N MET A 1 13.83 -19.98 1.83
CA MET A 1 13.31 -19.86 3.19
C MET A 1 12.50 -18.58 3.20
N ASP A 2 11.19 -18.72 3.23
CA ASP A 2 10.22 -17.65 3.02
C ASP A 2 10.22 -16.64 4.17
N GLU A 3 10.93 -15.53 3.99
CA GLU A 3 10.90 -14.39 4.90
C GLU A 3 9.72 -13.46 4.52
N GLY A 4 8.53 -14.05 4.52
CA GLY A 4 7.26 -13.35 4.38
C GLY A 4 6.65 -13.08 5.76
N PRO A 5 5.98 -11.94 5.99
CA PRO A 5 5.29 -11.69 7.23
C PRO A 5 4.23 -12.79 7.48
N LEU A 6 4.20 -13.32 8.71
CA LEU A 6 3.28 -14.37 9.13
C LEU A 6 1.82 -13.93 8.92
N MET A 7 1.12 -14.58 7.99
CA MET A 7 -0.32 -14.43 7.80
C MET A 7 -1.07 -15.44 8.65
N VAL A 8 -2.02 -14.96 9.46
CA VAL A 8 -2.98 -15.80 10.18
C VAL A 8 -4.38 -15.31 9.81
N PHE A 9 -5.18 -16.16 9.16
CA PHE A 9 -6.57 -15.85 8.72
C PHE A 9 -6.73 -14.52 7.95
N ASP A 10 -5.92 -14.27 6.91
CA ASP A 10 -5.93 -13.03 6.13
C ASP A 10 -5.65 -11.74 6.93
N HIS A 11 -5.19 -11.88 8.18
CA HIS A 11 -4.67 -10.80 8.99
C HIS A 11 -3.15 -10.93 9.03
N TYR A 12 -2.45 -9.96 8.46
CA TYR A 12 -1.01 -9.83 8.67
C TYR A 12 -0.79 -9.41 10.13
N LEU A 13 -0.07 -10.24 10.89
CA LEU A 13 0.51 -9.82 12.17
C LEU A 13 1.50 -8.69 11.87
N THR A 14 1.09 -7.44 12.11
CA THR A 14 2.01 -6.30 12.08
C THR A 14 2.86 -6.37 13.34
N MET A 15 4.00 -7.05 13.28
CA MET A 15 5.04 -6.90 14.29
C MET A 15 5.67 -5.53 14.14
N GLN A 16 5.25 -4.58 14.99
CA GLN A 16 5.93 -3.30 15.15
C GLN A 16 7.22 -3.55 15.95
N LEU A 17 8.33 -2.96 15.52
CA LEU A 17 9.58 -2.99 16.29
C LEU A 17 9.31 -2.35 17.66
N TRP A 18 9.59 -3.09 18.73
CA TRP A 18 9.32 -2.65 20.10
C TRP A 18 10.05 -1.33 20.37
N SER A 19 9.30 -0.30 20.79
CA SER A 19 9.84 0.98 21.24
C SER A 19 9.52 1.15 22.72
N PRO A 20 10.46 1.64 23.55
CA PRO A 20 10.23 1.88 24.97
C PRO A 20 9.13 2.92 25.26
N GLU A 21 8.69 3.67 24.25
CA GLU A 21 7.56 4.62 24.32
C GLU A 21 6.19 3.98 24.03
N PHE A 22 6.16 2.66 23.82
CA PHE A 22 4.92 1.93 23.51
C PHE A 22 4.06 1.75 24.78
N ALA A 23 3.03 2.60 24.92
CA ALA A 23 2.00 2.49 25.96
C ALA A 23 0.61 2.33 25.30
N SER A 24 -0.01 1.16 25.45
CA SER A 24 -1.38 0.92 25.00
C SER A 24 -2.37 1.33 26.11
N PRO A 25 -3.33 2.24 25.81
CA PRO A 25 -4.42 1.92 24.89
C PRO A 25 -4.74 3.01 23.84
N THR A 26 -3.89 4.03 23.66
CA THR A 26 -4.18 5.21 22.81
C THR A 26 -3.34 5.31 21.54
N THR A 27 -2.43 4.36 21.29
CA THR A 27 -1.55 4.42 20.13
C THR A 27 -2.32 4.04 18.86
N THR A 28 -2.66 5.05 18.04
CA THR A 28 -3.13 4.81 16.67
C THR A 28 -1.95 4.32 15.85
N ILE A 29 -2.11 3.18 15.17
CA ILE A 29 -1.12 2.72 14.18
C ILE A 29 -1.26 3.65 12.98
N ASP A 30 -0.58 4.79 13.03
CA ASP A 30 -0.72 5.81 11.99
C ASP A 30 0.01 5.41 10.71
N LYS A 31 0.98 4.51 10.82
CA LYS A 31 1.80 4.03 9.70
C LYS A 31 1.86 2.53 9.65
N LYS A 32 1.75 1.96 8.44
CA LYS A 32 1.82 0.52 8.21
C LYS A 32 2.68 0.22 6.99
N MET A 33 3.51 -0.81 7.09
CA MET A 33 4.19 -1.39 5.94
C MET A 33 3.23 -2.29 5.18
N VAL A 34 3.09 -2.04 3.89
CA VAL A 34 2.21 -2.78 2.98
C VAL A 34 2.94 -3.07 1.68
N TRP A 35 2.64 -4.21 1.09
CA TRP A 35 3.08 -4.52 -0.26
C TRP A 35 2.09 -3.92 -1.27
N ILE A 36 2.61 -3.26 -2.29
CA ILE A 36 1.83 -2.78 -3.42
C ILE A 36 2.26 -3.45 -4.71
N ARG A 37 1.32 -3.56 -5.64
CA ARG A 37 1.52 -4.08 -6.99
C ARG A 37 1.04 -3.08 -8.04
N PHE A 38 1.68 -3.12 -9.20
CA PHE A 38 1.28 -2.37 -10.38
C PHE A 38 0.87 -3.34 -11.50
N PRO A 39 -0.38 -3.88 -11.49
CA PRO A 39 -0.83 -4.79 -12.53
C PRO A 39 -0.76 -4.14 -13.92
N GLY A 40 -0.31 -4.91 -14.90
CA GLY A 40 -0.14 -4.44 -16.28
C GLY A 40 1.11 -3.59 -16.52
N LEU A 41 1.95 -3.36 -15.50
CA LEU A 41 3.23 -2.70 -15.69
C LEU A 41 4.13 -3.55 -16.61
N ASN A 42 4.66 -2.92 -17.65
CA ASN A 42 5.56 -3.57 -18.59
C ASN A 42 6.87 -3.99 -17.90
N LEU A 43 7.37 -5.19 -18.20
CA LEU A 43 8.64 -5.73 -17.69
C LEU A 43 9.84 -4.79 -17.88
N TYR A 44 9.81 -3.93 -18.90
CA TYR A 44 10.83 -2.90 -19.12
C TYR A 44 10.98 -1.94 -17.92
N PHE A 45 9.96 -1.80 -17.07
CA PHE A 45 9.97 -0.92 -15.90
C PHE A 45 10.25 -1.65 -14.58
N TYR A 46 10.72 -2.91 -14.62
CA TYR A 46 10.93 -3.74 -13.42
C TYR A 46 12.30 -3.52 -12.77
N ASP A 47 13.09 -2.59 -13.29
CA ASP A 47 14.28 -2.10 -12.61
C ASP A 47 13.90 -1.55 -11.21
N GLU A 48 14.68 -1.94 -10.20
CA GLU A 48 14.40 -1.58 -8.81
C GLU A 48 14.29 -0.06 -8.63
N SER A 49 15.18 0.72 -9.25
CA SER A 49 15.18 2.17 -9.10
C SER A 49 13.89 2.79 -9.67
N ILE A 50 13.38 2.23 -10.77
CA ILE A 50 12.12 2.67 -11.39
C ILE A 50 10.93 2.30 -10.50
N LEU A 51 10.91 1.08 -9.95
CA LEU A 51 9.84 0.61 -9.07
C LEU A 51 9.78 1.43 -7.78
N LEU A 52 10.93 1.69 -7.14
CA LEU A 52 11.01 2.53 -5.95
C LEU A 52 10.58 3.97 -6.25
N ALA A 53 11.03 4.54 -7.37
CA ALA A 53 10.64 5.89 -7.77
C ALA A 53 9.13 6.01 -8.07
N LEU A 54 8.53 4.98 -8.67
CA LEU A 54 7.08 4.92 -8.89
C LEU A 54 6.32 4.81 -7.57
N ALA A 55 6.83 3.99 -6.64
CA ALA A 55 6.25 3.77 -5.32
C ALA A 55 6.28 5.01 -4.41
N THR A 56 7.23 5.93 -4.59
CA THR A 56 7.25 7.25 -3.91
C THR A 56 5.97 8.06 -4.14
N ARG A 57 5.24 7.83 -5.24
CA ARG A 57 3.95 8.48 -5.50
C ARG A 57 2.81 7.93 -4.66
N VAL A 58 3.00 6.78 -4.03
CA VAL A 58 1.99 6.04 -3.27
C VAL A 58 2.27 6.15 -1.76
N GLY A 59 3.54 6.04 -1.36
CA GLY A 59 3.98 6.11 0.03
C GLY A 59 5.50 6.22 0.12
N SER A 60 6.06 5.91 1.29
CA SER A 60 7.52 5.89 1.47
C SER A 60 8.07 4.52 1.09
N PRO A 61 8.82 4.38 -0.03
CA PRO A 61 9.32 3.09 -0.46
C PRO A 61 10.41 2.55 0.48
N ILE A 62 10.34 1.26 0.76
CA ILE A 62 11.28 0.55 1.63
C ILE A 62 12.17 -0.38 0.81
N LYS A 63 11.56 -1.27 0.01
CA LYS A 63 12.28 -2.21 -0.86
C LYS A 63 11.41 -2.75 -1.99
N ALA A 64 12.01 -3.03 -3.14
CA ALA A 64 11.40 -3.89 -4.15
C ALA A 64 11.61 -5.36 -3.74
N ASN A 65 10.68 -6.26 -4.10
CA ASN A 65 10.87 -7.69 -3.84
C ASN A 65 11.96 -8.24 -4.76
N GLU A 66 12.97 -8.92 -4.22
CA GLU A 66 14.07 -9.57 -4.94
C GLU A 66 13.57 -10.48 -6.06
N ASN A 67 12.47 -11.20 -5.84
CA ASN A 67 11.85 -12.08 -6.82
C ASN A 67 11.23 -11.35 -8.02
N THR A 68 11.09 -10.01 -7.96
CA THR A 68 10.70 -9.15 -9.08
C THR A 68 11.87 -8.92 -10.03
N LEU A 69 13.10 -8.93 -9.50
CA LEU A 69 14.34 -8.75 -10.26
C LEU A 69 14.72 -10.03 -11.01
N ASP A 70 14.22 -11.18 -10.54
CA ASP A 70 14.28 -12.45 -11.27
C ASP A 70 13.18 -12.52 -12.34
N PHE A 71 13.53 -12.16 -13.57
CA PHE A 71 12.70 -12.08 -14.78
C PHE A 71 12.00 -13.40 -15.24
N THR A 72 11.90 -14.42 -14.38
CA THR A 72 11.35 -15.73 -14.73
C THR A 72 9.83 -15.81 -14.52
N ARG A 73 9.10 -15.84 -15.65
CA ARG A 73 7.70 -16.29 -15.85
C ARG A 73 6.64 -15.68 -14.91
N GLY A 74 6.01 -14.58 -15.36
CA GLY A 74 4.66 -14.18 -14.91
C GLY A 74 4.56 -13.55 -13.52
N ARG A 75 5.68 -13.10 -12.95
CA ARG A 75 5.70 -12.45 -11.63
C ARG A 75 5.37 -10.97 -11.77
N VAL A 76 4.48 -10.47 -10.90
CA VAL A 76 4.06 -9.07 -10.86
C VAL A 76 5.00 -8.30 -9.94
N ALA A 77 5.46 -7.13 -10.37
CA ALA A 77 6.30 -6.26 -9.56
C ALA A 77 5.64 -5.92 -8.22
N ARG A 78 6.39 -6.13 -7.12
CA ARG A 78 5.97 -5.76 -5.77
C ARG A 78 6.96 -4.81 -5.12
N VAL A 79 6.42 -3.79 -4.45
CA VAL A 79 7.20 -2.85 -3.65
C VAL A 79 6.61 -2.78 -2.26
N CYS A 80 7.46 -2.93 -1.23
CA CYS A 80 7.08 -2.66 0.14
C CYS A 80 7.18 -1.16 0.38
N ILE A 81 6.09 -0.57 0.85
CA ILE A 81 6.00 0.85 1.17
C ILE A 81 5.48 1.03 2.59
N GLU A 82 5.92 2.08 3.27
CA GLU A 82 5.25 2.61 4.45
C GLU A 82 4.16 3.60 4.00
N VAL A 83 2.92 3.37 4.44
CA VAL A 83 1.78 4.25 4.17
C VAL A 83 1.21 4.81 5.46
N ASP A 84 0.68 6.02 5.37
CA ASP A 84 -0.08 6.68 6.43
C ASP A 84 -1.56 6.24 6.34
N LEU A 85 -2.07 5.57 7.37
CA LEU A 85 -3.43 5.02 7.39
C LEU A 85 -4.51 6.08 7.55
N ASN A 86 -4.13 7.28 8.00
CA ASN A 86 -5.04 8.41 8.17
C ASN A 86 -5.25 9.18 6.86
N LYS A 87 -4.47 8.87 5.81
CA LYS A 87 -4.60 9.46 4.48
C LYS A 87 -5.35 8.53 3.52
N PRO A 88 -6.08 9.08 2.53
CA PRO A 88 -6.70 8.28 1.49
C PRO A 88 -5.65 7.50 0.70
N VAL A 89 -5.94 6.22 0.42
CA VAL A 89 -5.07 5.39 -0.42
C VAL A 89 -5.01 5.91 -1.85
N ILE A 90 -3.87 5.72 -2.51
CA ILE A 90 -3.68 6.08 -3.92
C ILE A 90 -4.05 4.87 -4.77
N GLY A 91 -5.16 4.96 -5.52
CA GLY A 91 -5.65 3.85 -6.34
C GLY A 91 -5.00 3.70 -7.73
N LYS A 92 -4.36 4.76 -8.25
CA LYS A 92 -3.69 4.76 -9.56
C LYS A 92 -2.50 5.71 -9.57
N VAL A 93 -1.48 5.39 -10.36
CA VAL A 93 -0.30 6.23 -10.62
C VAL A 93 -0.11 6.48 -12.11
N TRP A 94 0.32 7.69 -12.46
CA TRP A 94 0.60 8.07 -13.84
C TRP A 94 2.07 7.83 -14.19
N MET A 95 2.33 7.13 -15.29
CA MET A 95 3.69 6.90 -15.78
C MET A 95 3.69 6.80 -17.31
N LYS A 96 4.54 7.61 -17.97
CA LYS A 96 4.77 7.61 -19.42
C LYS A 96 3.49 7.52 -20.27
N GLY A 97 2.48 8.33 -19.97
CA GLY A 97 1.24 8.38 -20.77
C GLY A 97 0.19 7.33 -20.40
N HIS A 98 0.40 6.56 -19.34
CA HIS A 98 -0.54 5.52 -18.90
C HIS A 98 -0.84 5.59 -17.41
N TRP A 99 -2.09 5.30 -17.04
CA TRP A 99 -2.54 5.15 -15.65
C TRP A 99 -2.42 3.68 -15.23
N TYR A 100 -1.51 3.39 -14.31
CA TYR A 100 -1.39 2.07 -13.71
C TYR A 100 -2.21 2.01 -12.42
N LYS A 101 -2.98 0.94 -12.25
CA LYS A 101 -3.68 0.67 -10.98
C LYS A 101 -2.64 0.36 -9.89
N VAL A 102 -2.95 0.73 -8.66
CA VAL A 102 -2.21 0.31 -7.47
C VAL A 102 -3.07 -0.69 -6.71
N GLU A 103 -2.52 -1.85 -6.40
CA GLU A 103 -3.17 -2.87 -5.60
C GLU A 103 -2.41 -3.06 -4.30
N TYR A 104 -3.10 -2.93 -3.17
CA TYR A 104 -2.53 -3.09 -1.83
C TYR A 104 -2.78 -4.51 -1.33
N GLU A 105 -1.72 -5.21 -0.88
CA GLU A 105 -1.83 -6.50 -0.20
C GLU A 105 -2.03 -6.27 1.30
N GLY A 106 -3.02 -6.93 1.92
CA GLY A 106 -3.24 -6.86 3.38
C GLY A 106 -3.93 -5.59 3.89
N LEU A 107 -4.56 -4.81 3.00
CA LEU A 107 -5.27 -3.57 3.33
C LEU A 107 -6.77 -3.68 2.99
N HIS A 108 -7.51 -4.49 3.76
CA HIS A 108 -8.89 -4.89 3.44
C HIS A 108 -10.00 -3.95 3.96
N HIS A 109 -9.67 -2.99 4.83
CA HIS A 109 -10.64 -2.13 5.52
C HIS A 109 -10.54 -0.67 5.04
N ILE A 110 -10.65 -0.43 3.74
CA ILE A 110 -10.61 0.92 3.17
C ILE A 110 -12.03 1.48 3.07
N CYS A 111 -12.26 2.64 3.67
CA CYS A 111 -13.53 3.33 3.61
C CYS A 111 -13.82 3.83 2.18
N SER A 112 -14.95 3.43 1.57
CA SER A 112 -15.32 3.89 0.22
C SER A 112 -15.68 5.38 0.15
N ASN A 113 -15.96 6.00 1.30
CA ASN A 113 -16.26 7.43 1.36
C ASN A 113 -14.98 8.28 1.38
N CYS A 114 -14.10 8.11 2.36
CA CYS A 114 -12.89 8.93 2.48
C CYS A 114 -11.61 8.30 1.91
N GLY A 115 -11.59 7.00 1.63
CA GLY A 115 -10.42 6.28 1.14
C GLY A 115 -9.38 5.93 2.20
N CYS A 116 -9.60 6.27 3.48
CA CYS A 116 -8.69 5.93 4.58
C CYS A 116 -8.96 4.52 5.12
N TYR A 117 -7.97 3.94 5.78
CA TYR A 117 -8.06 2.61 6.38
C TYR A 117 -8.73 2.64 7.76
N GLY A 118 -9.30 1.50 8.19
CA GLY A 118 -9.67 1.24 9.58
C GLY A 118 -11.11 1.53 9.95
N HIS A 119 -11.96 1.91 8.99
CA HIS A 119 -13.39 2.13 9.25
C HIS A 119 -14.25 1.90 8.00
N LEU A 120 -15.52 1.58 8.22
CA LEU A 120 -16.52 1.46 7.15
C LEU A 120 -17.16 2.81 6.83
N ILE A 121 -17.85 2.89 5.70
CA ILE A 121 -18.56 4.12 5.28
C ILE A 121 -19.52 4.66 6.36
N ARG A 122 -20.20 3.76 7.09
CA ARG A 122 -21.13 4.10 8.19
C ARG A 122 -20.45 4.72 9.41
N GLU A 123 -19.15 4.47 9.58
CA GLU A 123 -18.32 4.98 10.68
C GLU A 123 -17.47 6.19 10.22
N CYS A 124 -17.64 6.62 8.96
CA CYS A 124 -16.84 7.67 8.39
C CYS A 124 -17.25 9.05 8.92
N LYS A 125 -16.30 9.74 9.54
CA LYS A 125 -16.50 11.09 10.10
C LYS A 125 -16.31 12.21 9.07
N ILE A 126 -15.86 11.88 7.86
CA ILE A 126 -15.60 12.85 6.79
C ILE A 126 -16.84 12.92 5.89
N GLN A 127 -17.43 14.09 5.73
CA GLN A 127 -18.47 14.30 4.72
C GLN A 127 -17.79 14.63 3.38
N LYS A 128 -18.08 13.87 2.32
CA LYS A 128 -17.61 14.21 0.98
C LYS A 128 -18.31 15.50 0.53
N PRO A 129 -17.61 16.53 0.04
CA PRO A 129 -18.27 17.60 -0.68
C PRO A 129 -18.96 16.99 -1.90
N MET A 130 -20.26 17.20 -1.98
CA MET A 130 -21.09 16.80 -3.12
C MET A 130 -20.52 17.51 -4.34
N LYS A 131 -19.97 16.75 -5.30
CA LYS A 131 -19.54 17.34 -6.57
C LYS A 131 -20.80 17.76 -7.34
N GLU A 132 -21.02 19.06 -7.47
CA GLU A 132 -21.96 19.60 -8.45
C GLU A 132 -21.48 19.19 -9.84
N ASN A 133 -22.31 18.44 -10.56
CA ASN A 133 -22.08 18.10 -11.95
C ASN A 133 -22.42 19.33 -12.80
N PHE A 134 -21.44 19.94 -13.45
CA PHE A 134 -21.63 20.79 -14.62
C PHE A 134 -21.32 19.97 -15.87
#